data_AF-A0A7X7SS68-F1
#
_entry.id   AF-A0A7X7SS68-F1
#
_cell.length_a   1.000
_cell.length_b   1.000
_cell.length_c   1.000
_cell.angle_alpha   90.00
_cell.angle_beta   90.00
_cell.angle_gamma   90.00
#
_symmetry.space_group_name_H-M   'P 1'
#
loop_
_entity.id
_entity.type
_entity.pdbx_description
1 polymer ?
#
loop_
_entity_poly.entity_id
_entity_poly.type
_entity_poly.pdbx_seq_one_letter_code
_entity_poly.pdbx_strand_id
1 'polypeptide(L)'
;MSRESKFFSVPDRKTMTEKVKELECFGWELLSVSGLNVSITRETQNKVYPELVRYEYEYEALNEELNKLHEPISPFFNVILFIILTILFILPGILYLIYYLYSKQKYMRLYNEYSSKYDQLSQQIKEICDKSRIIFFSPQEE
;
A
#
# COMPACT_ATOMS: atom_id res chain seq x y z
N MET A 1 -8.50 45.72 -37.96
CA MET A 1 -7.40 45.25 -37.09
C MET A 1 -7.13 43.80 -37.45
N SER A 2 -5.87 43.45 -37.76
CA SER A 2 -5.52 42.06 -38.09
C SER A 2 -5.57 41.21 -36.82
N ARG A 3 -6.20 40.04 -36.90
CA ARG A 3 -6.33 39.10 -35.80
C ARG A 3 -6.05 37.69 -36.31
N GLU A 4 -5.42 36.88 -35.48
CA GLU A 4 -5.30 35.45 -35.72
C GLU A 4 -6.32 34.69 -34.89
N SER A 5 -6.63 33.45 -35.28
CA SER A 5 -7.62 32.60 -34.61
C SER A 5 -7.12 31.16 -34.53
N LYS A 6 -7.35 30.53 -33.38
CA LYS A 6 -7.03 29.13 -33.12
C LYS A 6 -8.31 28.41 -32.70
N PHE A 7 -8.47 27.19 -33.20
CA PHE A 7 -9.59 26.32 -32.86
C PHE A 7 -9.03 25.04 -32.28
N PHE A 8 -9.56 24.60 -31.15
CA PHE A 8 -9.16 23.34 -30.54
C PHE A 8 -10.34 22.66 -29.85
N SER A 9 -10.25 21.35 -29.74
CA SER A 9 -11.20 20.51 -29.03
C SER A 9 -10.51 19.91 -27.82
N VAL A 10 -11.25 19.79 -26.72
CA VAL A 10 -10.74 19.23 -25.45
C VAL A 10 -11.57 18.02 -25.03
N PRO A 11 -10.98 17.07 -24.27
CA PRO A 11 -11.69 15.87 -23.83
C PRO A 11 -12.79 16.15 -22.80
N ASP A 12 -12.61 17.18 -21.97
CA ASP A 12 -13.55 17.53 -20.91
C ASP A 12 -13.54 19.04 -20.57
N ARG A 13 -14.54 19.48 -19.80
CA ARG A 13 -14.73 20.90 -19.44
C ARG A 13 -13.66 21.44 -18.47
N LYS A 14 -13.04 20.58 -17.65
CA LYS A 14 -12.01 21.02 -16.72
C LYS A 14 -10.74 21.37 -17.50
N THR A 15 -10.30 20.47 -18.37
CA THR A 15 -9.19 20.74 -19.30
C THR A 15 -9.47 21.92 -20.23
N MET A 16 -10.73 22.13 -20.63
CA MET A 16 -11.14 23.34 -21.36
C MET A 16 -10.77 24.61 -20.60
N THR A 17 -11.14 24.69 -19.33
CA THR A 17 -10.97 25.89 -18.51
C THR A 17 -9.49 26.14 -18.24
N GLU A 18 -8.72 25.09 -17.98
CA GLU A 18 -7.27 25.16 -17.77
C GLU A 18 -6.56 25.66 -19.03
N LYS A 19 -6.86 25.05 -20.18
CA LYS A 19 -6.23 25.41 -21.46
C LYS A 19 -6.63 26.81 -21.97
N VAL A 20 -7.86 27.25 -21.71
CA VAL A 20 -8.27 28.63 -22.03
C VAL A 20 -7.48 29.63 -21.17
N LYS A 21 -7.36 29.41 -19.86
CA LYS A 21 -6.58 30.28 -18.97
C LYS A 21 -5.10 30.32 -19.36
N GLU A 22 -4.54 29.19 -19.75
CA GLU A 22 -3.16 29.09 -20.23
C GLU A 22 -2.97 29.95 -21.50
N LEU A 23 -3.87 29.87 -22.47
CA LEU A 23 -3.79 30.63 -23.72
C LEU A 23 -4.06 32.12 -23.48
N GLU A 24 -4.91 32.49 -22.52
CA GLU A 24 -5.11 33.89 -22.09
C GLU A 24 -3.81 34.55 -21.63
N CYS A 25 -2.90 33.81 -20.98
CA CYS A 25 -1.58 34.32 -20.60
C CYS A 25 -0.71 34.74 -21.80
N PHE A 26 -0.94 34.15 -22.97
CA PHE A 26 -0.27 34.49 -24.23
C PHE A 26 -1.04 35.50 -25.08
N GLY A 27 -2.04 36.17 -24.49
CA GLY A 27 -2.84 37.20 -25.14
C GLY A 27 -3.96 36.66 -26.05
N TRP A 28 -4.31 35.38 -25.92
CA TRP A 28 -5.49 34.84 -26.59
C TRP A 28 -6.77 35.24 -25.86
N GLU A 29 -7.79 35.61 -26.62
CA GLU A 29 -9.10 36.01 -26.14
C GLU A 29 -10.14 34.99 -26.58
N LEU A 30 -11.01 34.59 -25.64
CA LEU A 30 -12.09 33.66 -25.91
C LEU A 30 -13.13 34.29 -26.84
N LEU A 31 -13.37 33.67 -28.01
CA LEU A 31 -14.45 34.08 -28.93
C LEU A 31 -15.75 33.36 -28.64
N SER A 32 -15.70 32.03 -28.60
CA SER A 32 -16.89 31.20 -28.45
C SER A 32 -16.54 29.80 -27.96
N VAL A 33 -17.46 29.22 -27.19
CA VAL A 33 -17.41 27.82 -26.76
C VAL A 33 -18.66 27.13 -27.28
N SER A 34 -18.47 26.04 -28.03
CA SER A 34 -19.56 25.19 -28.52
C SER A 34 -19.33 23.74 -28.06
N GLY A 35 -19.91 23.40 -26.92
CA GLY A 35 -19.68 22.10 -26.28
C GLY A 35 -18.25 21.99 -25.74
N LEU A 36 -17.44 21.14 -26.38
CA LEU A 36 -16.02 20.93 -26.08
C LEU A 36 -15.08 21.57 -27.12
N ASN A 37 -15.65 22.30 -28.08
CA ASN A 37 -14.89 23.05 -29.07
C ASN A 37 -14.74 24.50 -28.62
N VAL A 38 -13.53 25.00 -28.67
CA VAL A 38 -13.19 26.36 -28.26
C VAL A 38 -12.60 27.10 -29.46
N SER A 39 -13.11 28.31 -29.69
CA SER A 39 -12.52 29.28 -30.62
C SER A 39 -11.94 30.43 -29.82
N ILE A 40 -10.69 30.76 -30.12
CA ILE A 40 -9.96 31.88 -29.51
C ILE A 40 -9.30 32.73 -30.60
N THR A 41 -9.00 33.97 -30.28
CA THR A 41 -8.36 34.92 -31.19
C THR A 41 -7.31 35.76 -30.49
N ARG A 42 -6.33 36.26 -31.22
CA ARG A 42 -5.31 37.16 -30.68
C ARG A 42 -5.09 38.34 -31.61
N GLU A 43 -4.88 39.51 -31.03
CA GLU A 43 -4.56 40.72 -31.78
C GLU A 43 -3.08 40.72 -32.21
N THR A 44 -2.85 40.80 -33.52
CA THR A 44 -1.49 40.73 -34.09
C THR A 44 -0.79 42.08 -34.21
N GLN A 45 -1.54 43.17 -34.00
CA GLN A 45 -1.02 44.55 -34.09
C GLN A 45 -0.54 45.10 -32.75
N ASN A 46 -0.62 44.30 -31.67
CA ASN A 46 -0.16 44.69 -30.34
C ASN A 46 1.39 44.75 -30.30
N LYS A 47 1.95 45.74 -29.59
CA LYS A 47 3.41 45.92 -29.45
C LYS A 47 4.11 44.74 -28.79
N VAL A 48 3.41 44.05 -27.89
CA VAL A 48 3.93 42.87 -27.16
C VAL A 48 3.73 41.55 -27.92
N TYR A 49 3.02 41.57 -29.06
CA TYR A 49 2.69 40.36 -29.83
C TYR A 49 3.92 39.50 -30.16
N PRO A 50 5.05 40.04 -30.65
CA PRO A 50 6.23 39.22 -30.95
C PRO A 50 6.80 38.49 -29.71
N GLU A 51 6.75 39.12 -28.55
CA GLU A 51 7.23 38.52 -27.30
C GLU A 51 6.28 37.42 -26.82
N LEU A 52 4.96 37.66 -26.88
CA LEU A 52 3.95 36.66 -26.52
C LEU A 52 4.06 35.39 -27.39
N VAL A 53 4.27 35.57 -28.69
CA VAL A 53 4.50 34.46 -29.63
C VAL A 53 5.77 33.70 -29.27
N ARG A 54 6.88 34.41 -28.99
CA ARG A 54 8.14 33.75 -28.58
C ARG A 54 7.96 32.92 -27.31
N TYR A 55 7.31 33.47 -26.29
CA TYR A 55 7.08 32.75 -25.04
C TYR A 55 6.13 31.56 -25.21
N GLU A 56 5.11 31.65 -26.07
CA GLU A 56 4.24 30.52 -26.41
C GLU A 56 5.06 29.36 -27.02
N TYR A 57 5.96 29.67 -27.97
CA TYR A 57 6.84 28.65 -28.56
C TYR A 57 7.80 28.02 -27.55
N GLU A 58 8.45 28.81 -26.71
CA GLU A 58 9.36 28.31 -25.67
C GLU A 58 8.61 27.42 -24.67
N TYR A 59 7.40 27.82 -24.29
CA TYR A 59 6.55 27.06 -23.39
C TYR A 59 6.13 25.72 -24.01
N GLU A 60 5.65 25.71 -25.26
CA GLU A 60 5.24 24.48 -25.94
C GLU A 60 6.42 23.51 -26.10
N ALA A 61 7.62 24.01 -26.44
CA ALA A 61 8.84 23.20 -26.54
C ALA A 61 9.23 22.56 -25.20
N LEU A 62 9.22 23.34 -24.11
CA LEU A 62 9.54 22.84 -22.78
C LEU A 62 8.52 21.81 -22.29
N ASN A 63 7.23 22.04 -22.57
CA ASN A 63 6.18 21.10 -22.23
C ASN A 63 6.34 19.77 -23.01
N GLU A 64 6.74 19.83 -24.28
CA GLU A 64 7.05 18.63 -25.06
C GLU A 64 8.23 17.85 -24.47
N GLU A 65 9.30 18.54 -24.07
CA GLU A 65 10.44 17.91 -23.39
C GLU A 65 10.04 17.30 -22.05
N LEU A 66 9.26 17.99 -21.22
CA LEU A 66 8.75 17.46 -19.95
C LEU A 66 7.90 16.21 -20.15
N ASN A 67 7.05 16.21 -21.18
CA ASN A 67 6.23 15.04 -21.51
C ASN A 67 7.10 13.86 -21.98
N LYS A 68 8.23 14.11 -22.64
CA LYS A 68 9.22 13.07 -23.00
C LYS A 68 10.00 12.56 -21.78
N LEU A 69 10.23 13.41 -20.78
CA LEU A 69 10.92 13.07 -19.53
C LEU A 69 10.05 12.32 -18.52
N HIS A 70 8.75 12.16 -18.76
CA HIS A 70 7.90 11.36 -17.88
C HIS A 70 8.32 9.88 -17.99
N GLU A 71 9.26 9.47 -17.12
CA GLU A 71 9.73 8.10 -17.06
C GLU A 71 8.51 7.19 -16.83
N PRO A 72 8.27 6.18 -17.68
CA PRO A 72 7.27 5.19 -17.38
C PRO A 72 7.65 4.57 -16.04
N ILE A 73 6.70 4.47 -15.10
CA ILE A 73 6.88 3.71 -13.86
C ILE A 73 7.38 2.32 -14.29
N SER A 74 8.66 2.10 -14.05
CA SER A 74 9.34 0.91 -14.52
C SER A 74 8.59 -0.32 -13.99
N PRO A 75 8.23 -1.30 -14.83
CA PRO A 75 7.59 -2.52 -14.35
C PRO A 75 8.43 -3.22 -13.27
N PHE A 76 9.75 -2.99 -13.26
CA PHE A 76 10.65 -3.49 -12.22
C PHE A 76 10.35 -2.91 -10.84
N PHE A 77 9.87 -1.67 -10.72
CA PHE A 77 9.53 -1.08 -9.43
C PHE A 77 8.40 -1.87 -8.73
N ASN A 78 7.36 -2.22 -9.49
CA ASN A 78 6.23 -2.99 -8.98
C ASN A 78 6.64 -4.42 -8.58
N VAL A 79 7.52 -5.05 -9.35
CA VAL A 79 8.05 -6.39 -9.05
C VAL A 79 8.89 -6.37 -7.77
N ILE A 80 9.78 -5.39 -7.62
CA ILE A 80 10.63 -5.25 -6.43
C ILE A 80 9.76 -5.00 -5.19
N LEU A 81 8.77 -4.10 -5.28
CA LEU A 81 7.85 -3.82 -4.19
C LEU A 81 7.07 -5.08 -3.76
N PHE A 82 6.59 -5.87 -4.72
CA PHE A 82 5.87 -7.12 -4.44
C PHE A 82 6.75 -8.15 -3.72
N ILE A 83 8.01 -8.30 -4.13
CA ILE A 83 8.96 -9.21 -3.47
C ILE A 83 9.18 -8.79 -2.01
N ILE A 84 9.39 -7.49 -1.77
CA ILE A 84 9.61 -6.95 -0.41
C ILE A 84 8.40 -7.24 0.48
N LEU A 85 7.19 -6.95 0.00
CA LEU A 85 5.95 -7.19 0.75
C LEU A 85 5.74 -8.68 1.06
N THR A 86 6.07 -9.56 0.10
CA THR A 86 5.96 -11.01 0.27
C THR A 86 6.89 -11.51 1.36
N ILE A 87 8.16 -11.07 1.36
CA ILE A 87 9.14 -11.43 2.39
C ILE A 87 8.66 -10.94 3.77
N LEU A 88 8.17 -9.70 3.85
CA LEU A 88 7.72 -9.10 5.11
C LEU A 88 6.55 -9.86 5.75
N PHE A 89 5.71 -10.52 4.95
CA PHE A 89 4.57 -11.30 5.45
C PHE A 89 4.95 -12.74 5.82
N ILE A 90 5.82 -13.40 5.03
CA ILE A 90 6.19 -14.80 5.24
C ILE A 90 7.09 -14.98 6.45
N LEU A 91 8.09 -14.11 6.61
CA LEU A 91 9.13 -14.23 7.64
C LEU A 91 8.59 -14.26 9.09
N PRO A 92 7.67 -13.35 9.51
CA PRO A 92 7.08 -13.42 10.85
C PRO A 92 6.19 -14.65 11.04
N GLY A 93 5.50 -15.11 10.00
CA GLY A 93 4.69 -16.33 10.05
C GLY A 93 5.53 -17.57 10.32
N ILE A 94 6.68 -17.71 9.64
CA ILE A 94 7.62 -18.81 9.87
C ILE A 94 8.21 -18.74 11.27
N LEU A 95 8.65 -17.56 11.73
CA LEU A 95 9.19 -17.38 13.08
C LEU A 95 8.18 -17.76 14.16
N TYR A 96 6.93 -17.33 14.02
CA TYR A 96 5.84 -17.69 14.92
C TYR A 96 5.61 -19.21 14.97
N LEU A 97 5.58 -19.86 13.81
CA LEU A 97 5.37 -21.30 13.70
C LEU A 97 6.48 -22.09 14.41
N ILE A 98 7.74 -21.71 14.20
CA ILE A 98 8.91 -22.34 14.86
C ILE A 98 8.78 -22.20 16.38
N TYR A 99 8.49 -20.99 16.87
CA TYR A 99 8.35 -20.73 18.29
C TYR A 99 7.20 -21.55 18.91
N TYR A 100 6.05 -21.60 18.23
CA TYR A 100 4.89 -22.37 18.66
C TYR A 100 5.19 -23.87 18.77
N LEU A 101 5.84 -24.45 17.75
CA LEU A 101 6.20 -25.88 17.75
C LEU A 101 7.18 -26.23 18.87
N TYR A 102 8.21 -25.40 19.06
CA TYR A 102 9.18 -25.58 20.13
C TYR A 102 8.53 -25.52 21.51
N SER A 103 7.68 -24.52 21.72
CA SER A 103 6.91 -24.35 22.95
C SER A 103 6.03 -25.57 23.23
N LYS A 104 5.24 -26.02 22.24
CA LYS A 104 4.36 -27.18 22.37
C LYS A 104 5.09 -28.46 22.75
N GLN A 105 6.26 -28.72 22.15
CA GLN A 105 7.10 -29.86 22.51
C GLN A 105 7.57 -29.79 23.97
N LYS A 106 8.04 -28.61 24.41
CA LYS A 106 8.45 -28.40 25.80
C LYS A 106 7.30 -28.64 26.78
N TYR A 107 6.11 -28.11 26.49
CA TYR A 107 4.94 -28.28 27.34
C TYR A 107 4.46 -29.73 27.41
N MET A 108 4.41 -30.45 26.28
CA MET A 108 4.09 -31.89 26.25
C MET A 108 5.05 -32.70 27.12
N ARG A 109 6.35 -32.43 27.01
CA ARG A 109 7.37 -33.14 27.80
C ARG A 109 7.19 -32.91 29.30
N LEU A 110 7.04 -31.64 29.71
CA LEU A 110 6.83 -31.29 31.11
C LEU A 110 5.51 -31.86 31.64
N TYR A 111 4.43 -31.76 30.87
CA TYR A 111 3.12 -32.29 31.23
C TYR A 111 3.20 -33.80 31.49
N ASN A 112 3.81 -34.56 30.58
CA ASN A 112 3.95 -36.01 30.73
C ASN A 112 4.81 -36.37 31.95
N GLU A 113 5.89 -35.60 32.22
CA GLU A 113 6.73 -35.82 33.40
C GLU A 113 5.96 -35.58 34.71
N TYR A 114 5.22 -34.47 34.81
CA TYR A 114 4.44 -34.14 36.00
C TYR A 114 3.24 -35.08 36.19
N SER A 115 2.56 -35.45 35.11
CA SER A 115 1.46 -36.43 35.15
C SER A 115 1.96 -37.77 35.67
N SER A 116 3.09 -38.25 35.15
CA SER A 116 3.67 -39.52 35.59
C SER A 116 4.07 -39.49 37.07
N LYS A 117 4.68 -38.39 37.55
CA LYS A 117 5.02 -38.22 38.97
C LYS A 117 3.77 -38.18 39.86
N TYR A 118 2.71 -37.51 39.41
CA TYR A 118 1.45 -37.44 40.12
C TYR A 118 0.80 -38.82 40.26
N ASP A 119 0.75 -39.60 39.18
CA ASP A 119 0.18 -40.95 39.19
C ASP A 119 0.96 -41.89 40.13
N GLN A 120 2.30 -41.81 40.12
CA GLN A 120 3.15 -42.57 41.04
C GLN A 120 2.85 -42.23 42.51
N LEU A 121 2.78 -40.94 42.84
CA LEU A 121 2.44 -40.49 44.20
C LEU A 121 1.03 -40.93 44.60
N SER A 122 0.06 -40.85 43.68
CA SER A 122 -1.31 -41.30 43.95
C SER A 122 -1.36 -42.79 44.25
N GLN A 123 -0.58 -43.62 43.54
CA GLN A 123 -0.49 -45.06 43.81
C GLN A 123 0.16 -45.33 45.18
N GLN A 124 1.26 -44.64 45.50
CA GLN A 124 1.94 -44.78 46.79
C GLN A 124 1.03 -44.38 47.97
N ILE A 125 0.31 -43.27 47.85
CA ILE A 125 -0.66 -42.85 48.88
C ILE A 125 -1.74 -43.92 49.05
N LYS A 126 -2.27 -44.44 47.94
CA LYS A 126 -3.30 -45.49 47.97
C LYS A 126 -2.79 -46.75 48.68
N GLU A 127 -1.59 -47.22 48.36
CA GLU A 127 -0.97 -48.36 49.04
C GLU A 127 -0.77 -48.12 50.54
N ILE A 128 -0.33 -46.93 50.94
CA ILE A 128 -0.14 -46.59 52.36
C ILE A 128 -1.50 -46.53 53.09
N CYS A 129 -2.52 -45.95 52.46
CA CYS A 129 -3.88 -45.94 53.00
C CYS A 129 -4.45 -47.36 53.13
N ASP A 130 -4.26 -48.22 52.12
CA ASP A 130 -4.74 -49.60 52.15
C ASP A 130 -4.01 -50.41 53.24
N LYS A 131 -2.67 -50.29 53.34
CA LYS A 131 -1.87 -50.92 54.41
C LYS A 131 -2.26 -50.45 55.81
N SER A 132 -2.43 -49.14 56.01
CA SER A 132 -2.83 -48.59 57.31
C SER A 132 -4.23 -49.06 57.70
N ARG A 133 -5.17 -49.14 56.74
CA ARG A 133 -6.51 -49.69 56.98
C ARG A 133 -6.47 -51.15 57.44
N ILE A 134 -5.62 -51.98 56.85
CA ILE A 134 -5.45 -53.38 57.28
C ILE A 134 -4.96 -53.45 58.74
N ILE A 135 -4.02 -52.59 59.13
CA ILE A 135 -3.47 -52.55 60.49
C ILE A 135 -4.48 -52.05 61.53
N PHE A 136 -5.26 -51.02 61.20
CA PHE A 136 -6.25 -50.43 62.13
C PHE A 136 -7.53 -51.27 62.27
N PHE A 137 -7.87 -52.08 61.27
CA PHE A 137 -9.08 -52.91 61.26
C PHE A 137 -8.81 -54.42 61.38
N SER A 138 -7.56 -54.86 61.53
CA SER A 138 -7.28 -56.26 61.88
C SER A 138 -7.75 -56.51 63.31
N PRO A 139 -8.56 -57.55 63.57
CA PRO A 139 -8.95 -57.89 64.93
C PRO A 139 -7.67 -58.13 65.75
N GLN A 140 -7.53 -57.43 66.88
CA GLN A 140 -6.51 -57.78 67.86
C GLN A 140 -6.89 -59.17 68.39
N GLU A 141 -6.21 -60.20 67.89
CA GLU A 141 -6.24 -61.54 68.48
C GLU A 141 -5.51 -61.45 69.83
N GLU A 142 -6.30 -61.42 70.92
CA GLU A 142 -5.86 -61.78 72.28
C GLU A 142 -5.65 -63.31 72.38
#